data_AF-A0A5S4G2X3-F1
#
_entry.id   AF-A0A5S4G2X3-F1
#
_cell.length_a   1.000
_cell.length_b   1.000
_cell.length_c   1.000
_cell.angle_alpha   90.00
_cell.angle_beta   90.00
_cell.angle_gamma   90.00
#
_symmetry.space_group_name_H-M   'P 1'
#
loop_
_entity.id
_entity.type
_entity.pdbx_description
1 polymer ?
#
loop_
_entity_poly.entity_id
_entity_poly.type
_entity_poly.pdbx_seq_one_letter_code
_entity_poly.pdbx_strand_id
1 'polypeptide(L)' 'MTAPRARLVKVRLSGDAADVAALAELLAELPGDRCAVGEVSVPYPNRRGSGERRYLDVVLTGPADG' A
#
# COMPACT_ATOMS: atom_id res chain seq x y z
N MET A 1 3.75 -27.27 11.01
CA MET A 1 3.09 -26.25 10.19
C MET A 1 4.15 -25.23 9.80
N THR A 2 4.38 -25.00 8.50
CA THR A 2 5.35 -23.99 8.04
C THR A 2 4.79 -22.60 8.39
N ALA A 3 5.59 -21.76 9.05
CA ALA A 3 5.19 -20.38 9.31
C ALA A 3 4.85 -19.66 7.98
N PRO A 4 3.81 -18.81 7.94
CA PRO A 4 3.48 -18.07 6.73
C PRO A 4 4.69 -17.25 6.29
N ARG A 5 5.04 -17.37 5.00
CA ARG A 5 6.19 -16.68 4.43
C ARG A 5 5.76 -15.26 4.06
N ALA A 6 6.44 -14.26 4.61
CA ALA A 6 6.19 -12.86 4.29
C ALA A 6 6.29 -12.63 2.77
N ARG A 7 5.29 -11.99 2.18
CA ARG A 7 5.24 -11.65 0.75
C ARG A 7 5.21 -10.15 0.57
N LEU A 8 6.15 -9.62 -0.21
CA LEU A 8 6.17 -8.20 -0.56
C LEU A 8 5.26 -7.96 -1.78
N VAL A 9 4.34 -7.01 -1.64
CA VAL A 9 3.41 -6.56 -2.68
C VAL A 9 3.59 -5.06 -2.87
N LYS A 10 3.84 -4.64 -4.10
CA LYS A 10 3.85 -3.22 -4.45
C LYS A 10 2.45 -2.78 -4.90
N VAL A 11 1.85 -1.87 -4.15
CA VAL A 11 0.53 -1.28 -4.45
C VAL A 11 0.74 0.10 -5.08
N ARG A 12 -0.04 0.41 -6.11
CA ARG A 12 -0.08 1.74 -6.74
C ARG A 12 -1.42 2.39 -6.48
N LEU A 13 -1.42 3.50 -5.75
CA LEU A 13 -2.58 4.38 -5.62
C LEU A 13 -2.52 5.46 -6.70
N SER A 14 -3.68 5.81 -7.25
CA SER A 14 -3.82 6.88 -8.23
C SER A 14 -5.20 7.50 -8.14
N GLY A 15 -5.30 8.82 -8.09
CA GLY A 15 -6.57 9.51 -7.90
C GLY A 15 -6.36 10.98 -7.57
N ASP A 16 -7.39 11.61 -7.00
CA ASP A 16 -7.27 12.95 -6.45
C ASP A 16 -6.19 12.99 -5.35
N ALA A 17 -5.46 14.11 -5.26
CA ALA A 17 -4.34 14.24 -4.34
C ALA A 17 -4.76 14.06 -2.88
N ALA A 18 -5.91 14.62 -2.48
CA ALA A 18 -6.41 14.53 -1.12
C ALA A 18 -6.82 13.09 -0.78
N ASP A 19 -7.53 12.42 -1.69
CA ASP A 19 -7.97 11.04 -1.51
C ASP A 19 -6.79 10.07 -1.45
N VAL A 20 -5.80 10.25 -2.33
CA VAL A 20 -4.59 9.41 -2.35
C VAL A 20 -3.76 9.60 -1.09
N ALA A 21 -3.64 10.82 -0.58
CA ALA A 21 -2.96 11.09 0.68
C ALA A 21 -3.69 10.44 1.86
N ALA A 22 -5.00 10.67 1.98
CA ALA A 22 -5.82 10.12 3.07
C ALA A 22 -5.80 8.59 3.06
N LEU A 23 -5.93 7.96 1.90
CA LEU A 23 -5.87 6.50 1.80
C LEU A 23 -4.48 5.96 2.13
N ALA A 24 -3.41 6.62 1.72
CA ALA A 24 -2.05 6.19 2.06
C ALA A 24 -1.78 6.27 3.56
N GLU A 25 -2.28 7.30 4.24
CA GLU A 25 -2.18 7.46 5.70
C GLU A 25 -3.00 6.38 6.41
N LEU A 26 -4.26 6.17 6.03
CA LEU A 26 -5.11 5.10 6.59
C LEU A 26 -4.48 3.71 6.45
N LEU A 27 -3.85 3.43 5.29
CA LEU A 27 -3.19 2.14 5.07
C LEU A 27 -1.92 1.99 5.91
N ALA A 28 -1.19 3.08 6.16
CA ALA A 28 0.00 3.06 7.03
C ALA A 28 -0.33 2.73 8.50
N GLU A 29 -1.58 3.00 8.93
CA GLU A 29 -2.07 2.71 10.28
C GLU A 29 -2.64 1.29 10.45
N LEU A 30 -2.68 0.47 9.39
CA LEU A 30 -3.25 -0.87 9.48
C LEU A 30 -2.44 -1.76 10.43
N PRO A 31 -3.10 -2.52 11.32
CA PRO A 31 -2.43 -3.41 12.26
C PRO A 31 -1.72 -4.56 11.53
N GLY A 32 -0.48 -4.84 11.95
CA GLY A 32 0.46 -5.76 11.29
C GLY A 32 0.09 -7.25 11.31
N ASP A 33 -1.07 -7.62 11.85
CA ASP A 33 -1.46 -9.01 12.09
C ASP A 33 -1.65 -9.81 10.79
N ARG A 34 -2.01 -9.14 9.68
CA ARG A 34 -2.13 -9.79 8.35
C ARG A 34 -1.40 -9.05 7.23
N CYS A 35 -1.27 -7.74 7.36
CA CYS A 35 -0.50 -6.90 6.45
C CYS A 35 0.15 -5.75 7.22
N ALA A 36 1.37 -5.40 6.85
CA ALA A 36 2.05 -4.20 7.31
C ALA A 36 2.45 -3.36 6.10
N VAL A 37 2.21 -2.05 6.16
CA VAL A 37 2.74 -1.12 5.16
C VAL A 37 4.11 -0.67 5.63
N GLY A 38 5.10 -0.81 4.77
CA GLY A 38 6.47 -0.37 5.01
C GLY A 38 6.67 1.05 4.48
N GLU A 39 7.19 1.15 3.26
CA GLU A 39 7.48 2.43 2.63
C GLU A 39 6.27 2.96 1.87
N VAL A 40 5.99 4.26 2.04
CA VAL A 40 5.06 5.02 1.20
C VAL A 40 5.88 6.06 0.45
N SER A 41 5.79 6.04 -0.88
CA SER A 41 6.53 6.99 -1.72
C SER A 41 6.01 8.42 -1.57
N VAL A 42 6.85 9.38 -1.94
CA VAL A 42 6.39 10.76 -2.19
C VAL A 42 5.31 10.79 -3.29
N PRO A 43 4.46 11.82 -3.35
CA PRO A 43 3.56 12.04 -4.46
C PRO A 43 4.29 12.15 -5.80
N TYR A 44 3.72 11.52 -6.83
CA TYR A 44 4.12 11.71 -8.21
C TYR A 44 2.94 12.24 -9.03
N PRO A 45 3.16 13.20 -9.94
CA PRO A 45 2.13 13.61 -10.88
C PRO A 45 1.63 12.43 -11.70
N ASN A 46 0.32 12.32 -11.91
CA ASN A 46 -0.21 11.32 -12.80
C ASN A 46 0.16 11.63 -14.25
N ARG A 47 0.59 10.62 -15.01
CA ARG A 47 1.06 10.81 -16.41
C ARG A 47 -0.09 10.96 -17.40
N ARG A 48 -1.30 10.51 -17.05
CA ARG A 48 -2.48 10.53 -17.91
C ARG A 48 -3.68 11.01 -17.10
N GLY A 49 -3.89 12.33 -17.09
CA GLY A 49 -5.00 12.97 -16.37
C GLY A 49 -4.54 13.78 -15.16
N SER A 50 -5.50 14.41 -14.51
CA SER A 50 -5.30 15.12 -13.25
C SER A 50 -5.03 14.15 -12.09
N GLY A 51 -4.55 14.70 -10.97
CA GLY A 51 -4.31 13.96 -9.74
C GLY A 51 -2.89 13.40 -9.61
N GLU A 52 -2.72 12.55 -8.61
CA GLU A 52 -1.42 12.07 -8.15
C GLU A 52 -1.37 10.55 -8.09
N ARG A 53 -0.15 10.04 -7.93
CA ARG A 53 0.18 8.64 -7.77
C ARG A 53 1.13 8.45 -6.61
N ARG A 54 0.89 7.42 -5.81
CA ARG A 54 1.81 6.96 -4.76
C ARG A 54 2.00 5.46 -4.85
N TYR A 55 3.15 5.00 -4.38
CA TYR A 55 3.50 3.60 -4.29
C TYR A 55 3.63 3.21 -2.82
N LEU A 56 3.09 2.06 -2.47
CA LEU A 56 3.18 1.50 -1.14
C LEU A 56 3.80 0.11 -1.22
N ASP A 57 4.77 -0.14 -0.37
CA ASP A 57 5.34 -1.46 -0.16
C ASP A 57 4.58 -2.13 0.99
N VAL A 58 3.82 -3.17 0.65
CA VAL A 58 2.95 -3.90 1.59
C VAL A 58 3.53 -5.28 1.82
N VAL A 59 3.78 -5.62 3.09
CA VAL A 59 4.20 -6.96 3.50
C VAL A 59 2.99 -7.73 3.98
N LEU A 60 2.63 -8.79 3.26
CA LEU A 60 1.59 -9.73 3.67
C LEU A 60 2.20 -10.78 4.60
N THR A 61 1.73 -10.82 5.84
CA THR A 61 2.21 -11.71 6.92
C THR A 61 1.27 -12.89 7.16
N GLY A 62 0.02 -12.80 6.67
CA GLY A 62 -0.98 -13.87 6.77
C GLY A 62 -0.90 -14.94 5.66
N PRO A 63 -1.57 -16.09 5.86
CA PRO A 63 -1.74 -17.10 4.82
C PRO A 63 -2.46 -16.52 3.60
N ALA A 64 -2.26 -17.12 2.42
CA ALA A 64 -3.13 -16.84 1.29
C ALA A 64 -4.48 -17.48 1.60
N ASP A 65 -5.53 -16.70 1.83
CA ASP A 65 -6.87 -17.24 1.81
C ASP A 65 -7.13 -17.73 0.37
N GLY A 66 -7.36 -19.03 0.23
CA GLY A 66 -7.61 -19.73 -1.03
C GLY A 66 -9.07 -19.75 -1.39
#